data_AF-A0A3C1QSJ6-F1
#
_entry.id   AF-A0A3C1QSJ6-F1
#
_cell.length_a   1.000
_cell.length_b   1.000
_cell.length_c   1.000
_cell.angle_alpha   90.00
_cell.angle_beta   90.00
_cell.angle_gamma   90.00
#
_symmetry.space_group_name_H-M   'P 1'
#
loop_
_entity.id
_entity.type
_entity.pdbx_description
1 polymer ?
#
loop_
_entity_poly.entity_id
_entity_poly.type
_entity_poly.pdbx_seq_one_letter_code
_entity_poly.pdbx_strand_id
1 'polypeptide(L)'
;MNRDRTITNGITITGSSASDGIGSERPTELTLLTPGGRSAVAVVSVEGPRAAALVEQHVQPARSGRFPLELDRLVYGTWRSADRSVGEDLIVVRTGVDRFEIQGHGGLAAPERLIADLERSGGVRVDP
;
A
#
# COMPACT_ATOMS: atom_id res chain seq x y z
N MET A 1 1.82 35.12 -60.82
CA MET A 1 3.25 34.78 -60.63
C MET A 1 3.38 34.07 -59.29
N ASN A 2 3.78 32.81 -59.33
CA ASN A 2 4.32 31.96 -58.26
C ASN A 2 3.46 31.48 -57.06
N ARG A 3 2.87 30.30 -57.29
CA ARG A 3 2.93 29.02 -56.52
C ARG A 3 2.14 28.85 -55.21
N ASP A 4 1.10 28.04 -55.36
CA ASP A 4 0.57 27.09 -54.38
C ASP A 4 1.65 26.40 -53.55
N ARG A 5 1.39 26.32 -52.24
CA ARG A 5 1.90 25.27 -51.33
C ARG A 5 0.85 24.94 -50.28
N THR A 6 0.10 23.87 -50.50
CA THR A 6 -0.63 23.12 -49.47
C THR A 6 0.36 22.26 -48.69
N ILE A 7 0.34 22.27 -47.34
CA ILE A 7 0.23 21.09 -46.45
C ILE A 7 -0.32 21.54 -45.08
N THR A 8 -1.57 21.15 -44.84
CA THR A 8 -2.21 20.56 -43.64
C THR A 8 -1.49 20.67 -42.29
N ASN A 9 -2.10 21.39 -41.34
CA ASN A 9 -2.44 20.83 -40.02
C ASN A 9 -3.44 21.73 -39.31
N GLY A 10 -4.72 21.39 -39.47
CA GLY A 10 -5.77 21.92 -38.63
C GLY A 10 -5.70 21.29 -37.25
N ILE A 11 -5.33 22.09 -36.25
CA ILE A 11 -5.71 21.86 -34.86
C ILE A 11 -6.36 23.15 -34.39
N THR A 12 -7.68 23.19 -34.51
CA THR A 12 -8.51 24.17 -33.82
C THR A 12 -8.54 23.76 -32.35
N ILE A 13 -7.89 24.52 -31.47
CA ILE A 13 -8.09 24.39 -30.02
C ILE A 13 -9.44 25.05 -29.70
N THR A 14 -10.52 24.28 -29.80
CA THR A 14 -11.77 24.64 -29.12
C THR A 14 -11.55 24.44 -27.63
N GLY A 15 -11.69 25.52 -26.85
CA GLY A 15 -11.65 25.48 -25.40
C GLY A 15 -12.63 24.44 -24.86
N SER A 16 -12.08 23.37 -24.28
CA SER A 16 -12.81 22.47 -23.41
C SER A 16 -12.43 22.84 -21.99
N SER A 17 -13.39 23.38 -21.25
CA SER A 17 -13.34 23.50 -19.81
C SER A 17 -13.35 22.09 -19.20
N ALA A 18 -12.21 21.41 -19.22
CA ALA A 18 -11.96 20.27 -18.36
C ALA A 18 -11.36 20.83 -17.08
N SER A 19 -12.16 20.83 -16.01
CA SER A 19 -11.64 20.95 -14.67
C SER A 19 -10.72 19.76 -14.41
N ASP A 20 -9.42 19.92 -14.66
CA ASP A 20 -8.37 19.02 -14.18
C ASP A 20 -8.24 19.18 -12.65
N GLY A 21 -9.26 18.70 -11.95
CA GLY A 21 -9.11 18.31 -10.56
C GLY A 21 -8.28 17.04 -10.57
N ILE A 22 -6.96 17.16 -10.46
CA ILE A 22 -6.12 16.06 -9.99
C ILE A 22 -6.63 15.78 -8.57
N GLY A 23 -7.58 14.87 -8.44
CA GLY A 23 -8.04 14.40 -7.15
C GLY A 23 -6.81 13.88 -6.44
N SER A 24 -6.36 14.58 -5.41
CA SER A 24 -5.32 14.07 -4.52
C SER A 24 -5.91 12.83 -3.87
N GLU A 25 -5.68 11.66 -4.47
CA GLU A 25 -6.09 10.39 -3.89
C GLU A 25 -5.47 10.30 -2.50
N ARG A 26 -6.29 9.96 -1.50
CA ARG A 26 -5.78 9.89 -0.12
C ARG A 26 -4.62 8.90 -0.07
N PRO A 27 -3.51 9.23 0.61
CA PRO A 27 -2.38 8.32 0.73
C PRO A 27 -2.81 7.03 1.44
N THR A 28 -2.03 5.96 1.25
CA THR A 28 -2.14 4.78 2.11
C THR A 28 -1.25 4.97 3.33
N GLU A 29 -1.88 5.17 4.48
CA GLU A 29 -1.24 5.47 5.75
C GLU A 29 -0.82 4.21 6.49
N LEU A 30 0.30 4.29 7.19
CA LEU A 30 0.90 3.22 7.98
C LEU A 30 1.03 3.69 9.43
N THR A 31 0.40 2.99 10.37
CA THR A 31 0.41 3.38 11.78
C THR A 31 0.83 2.22 12.66
N LEU A 32 1.82 2.42 13.53
CA LEU A 32 2.13 1.47 14.58
C LEU A 32 1.11 1.66 15.73
N LEU A 33 0.16 0.74 15.86
CA LEU A 33 -0.93 0.83 16.84
C LEU A 33 -0.50 0.44 18.27
N THR A 34 0.62 -0.26 18.39
CA THR A 34 1.20 -0.65 19.68
C THR A 34 2.34 0.29 20.07
N PRO A 35 2.56 0.61 21.36
CA PRO A 35 3.74 1.36 21.78
C PRO A 35 5.03 0.72 21.27
N GLY A 36 5.97 1.54 20.80
CA GLY A 36 7.31 1.07 20.45
C GLY A 36 8.04 0.51 21.67
N GLY A 37 8.89 -0.51 21.47
CA GLY A 37 9.68 -1.12 22.52
C GLY A 37 9.71 -2.64 22.42
N ARG A 38 9.89 -3.32 23.57
CA ARG A 38 9.79 -4.78 23.67
C ARG A 38 8.40 -5.16 24.14
N SER A 39 7.69 -5.92 23.33
CA SER A 39 6.41 -6.56 23.64
C SER A 39 6.38 -7.96 23.03
N ALA A 40 5.32 -8.73 23.31
CA ALA A 40 5.09 -10.01 22.64
C ALA A 40 4.66 -9.81 21.18
N VAL A 41 3.82 -8.80 20.94
CA VAL A 41 3.21 -8.52 19.63
C VAL A 41 3.28 -7.03 19.32
N ALA A 42 3.61 -6.70 18.08
CA ALA A 42 3.44 -5.37 17.49
C ALA A 42 2.34 -5.40 16.44
N VAL A 43 1.57 -4.31 16.32
CA VAL A 43 0.48 -4.20 15.34
C VAL A 43 0.69 -2.98 14.47
N VAL A 44 0.75 -3.19 13.16
CA VAL A 44 0.82 -2.11 12.15
C VAL A 44 -0.48 -2.08 11.36
N SER A 45 -1.13 -0.93 11.34
CA SER A 45 -2.26 -0.68 10.45
C SER A 45 -1.78 -0.20 9.08
N VAL A 46 -2.48 -0.65 8.04
CA VAL A 46 -2.33 -0.16 6.66
C VAL A 46 -3.71 0.29 6.20
N GLU A 47 -3.90 1.58 5.97
CA GLU A 47 -5.21 2.17 5.65
C GLU A 47 -5.15 3.05 4.41
N GLY A 48 -6.02 2.80 3.43
CA GLY A 48 -6.22 3.65 2.27
C GLY A 48 -6.27 2.89 0.94
N PRO A 49 -6.46 3.58 -0.19
CA PRO A 49 -6.88 2.98 -1.46
C PRO A 49 -5.96 1.87 -2.01
N ARG A 50 -4.67 1.88 -1.64
CA ARG A 50 -3.68 0.87 -2.05
C ARG A 50 -3.38 -0.19 -0.99
N ALA A 51 -4.06 -0.20 0.16
CA ALA A 51 -3.75 -1.07 1.29
C ALA A 51 -3.74 -2.56 0.89
N ALA A 52 -4.77 -3.02 0.18
CA ALA A 52 -4.84 -4.42 -0.26
C ALA A 52 -3.63 -4.81 -1.15
N ALA A 53 -3.25 -3.94 -2.09
CA ALA A 53 -2.13 -4.18 -2.99
C ALA A 53 -0.78 -4.19 -2.25
N LEU A 54 -0.58 -3.26 -1.30
CA LEU A 54 0.63 -3.23 -0.48
C LEU A 54 0.76 -4.49 0.40
N VAL A 55 -0.34 -4.91 1.03
CA VAL A 55 -0.34 -6.12 1.87
C VAL A 55 -0.10 -7.37 1.02
N GLU A 56 -0.77 -7.51 -0.13
CA GLU A 56 -0.62 -8.66 -1.03
C GLU A 56 0.82 -8.82 -1.54
N GLN A 57 1.50 -7.71 -1.82
CA GLN A 57 2.89 -7.72 -2.30
C GLN A 57 3.87 -8.37 -1.30
N HIS A 58 3.61 -8.20 -0.01
CA HIS A 58 4.53 -8.59 1.05
C HIS A 58 4.09 -9.81 1.86
N VAL A 59 2.81 -10.13 1.94
CA VAL A 59 2.34 -11.27 2.71
C VAL A 59 2.36 -12.54 1.85
N GLN A 60 3.00 -13.60 2.36
CA GLN A 60 2.83 -14.96 1.85
C GLN A 60 1.97 -15.77 2.82
N PRO A 61 0.68 -16.00 2.49
CA PRO A 61 -0.18 -16.87 3.28
C PRO A 61 0.39 -18.29 3.40
N ALA A 62 0.33 -18.90 4.59
CA ALA A 62 0.82 -20.26 4.82
C ALA A 62 -0.08 -21.34 4.20
N ARG A 63 -1.37 -21.01 4.01
CA ARG A 63 -2.34 -21.80 3.25
C ARG A 63 -2.82 -20.97 2.08
N SER A 64 -3.35 -21.63 1.04
CA SER A 64 -3.97 -20.92 -0.09
C SER A 64 -5.01 -19.92 0.43
N GLY A 65 -4.71 -18.64 0.20
CA GLY A 65 -5.58 -17.50 0.46
C GLY A 65 -5.52 -16.59 -0.76
N ARG A 66 -6.65 -15.98 -1.13
CA ARG A 66 -6.74 -15.06 -2.26
C ARG A 66 -6.96 -13.65 -1.71
N PHE A 67 -6.24 -12.67 -2.27
CA PHE A 67 -6.47 -11.26 -1.99
C PHE A 67 -7.62 -10.70 -2.86
N PRO A 68 -8.34 -9.66 -2.39
CA PRO A 68 -8.30 -9.13 -1.03
C PRO A 68 -8.84 -10.16 -0.02
N LEU A 69 -8.29 -10.13 1.20
CA LEU A 69 -8.73 -11.04 2.25
C LEU A 69 -10.21 -10.83 2.59
N GLU A 70 -10.87 -11.88 3.05
CA GLU A 70 -12.21 -11.79 3.64
C GLU A 70 -12.16 -10.89 4.88
N LEU A 71 -13.18 -10.04 5.03
CA LEU A 71 -13.30 -9.14 6.18
C LEU A 71 -13.36 -9.96 7.48
N ASP A 72 -12.66 -9.48 8.52
CA ASP A 72 -12.59 -10.07 9.86
C ASP A 72 -12.05 -11.50 9.92
N ARG A 73 -11.40 -11.97 8.84
CA ARG A 73 -10.76 -13.28 8.80
C ARG A 73 -9.27 -13.17 9.04
N LEU A 74 -8.80 -13.84 10.10
CA LEU A 74 -7.37 -13.97 10.40
C LEU A 74 -6.68 -14.88 9.37
N VAL A 75 -5.57 -14.41 8.82
CA VAL A 75 -4.70 -15.19 7.93
C VAL A 75 -3.29 -15.23 8.50
N TYR A 76 -2.81 -16.44 8.77
CA TYR A 76 -1.41 -16.68 9.12
C TYR A 76 -0.55 -16.80 7.86
N GLY A 77 0.65 -16.23 7.92
CA GLY A 77 1.63 -16.28 6.86
C GLY A 77 2.98 -15.75 7.29
N THR A 78 3.84 -15.52 6.30
CA THR A 78 5.15 -14.92 6.49
C THR A 78 5.29 -13.62 5.70
N TRP A 79 6.06 -12.67 6.24
CA TRP A 79 6.44 -11.46 5.53
C TRP A 79 7.56 -11.73 4.53
N ARG A 80 7.41 -11.20 3.32
CA ARG A 80 8.42 -11.15 2.29
C ARG A 80 9.05 -9.78 2.25
N SER A 81 10.26 -9.73 2.79
CA SER A 81 11.06 -8.52 2.71
C SER A 81 11.78 -8.37 1.38
N ALA A 82 12.02 -7.13 0.96
CA ALA A 82 12.66 -6.81 -0.31
C ALA A 82 14.09 -7.36 -0.44
N ASP A 83 14.83 -7.45 0.67
CA ASP A 83 16.20 -7.97 0.72
C ASP A 83 16.30 -9.49 0.88
N ARG A 84 15.17 -10.21 0.85
CA ARG A 84 15.09 -11.66 1.05
C ARG A 84 15.71 -12.14 2.38
N SER A 85 15.71 -11.30 3.41
CA SER A 85 15.99 -11.73 4.78
C SER A 85 15.05 -12.85 5.23
N VAL A 86 15.37 -13.51 6.35
CA VAL A 86 14.43 -14.44 7.02
C VAL A 86 13.08 -13.74 7.16
N GLY A 87 12.01 -14.41 6.70
CA GLY A 87 10.66 -13.88 6.75
C GLY A 87 10.13 -13.84 8.18
N GLU A 88 9.29 -12.84 8.47
CA GLU A 88 8.64 -12.65 9.76
C GLU A 88 7.33 -13.45 9.81
N ASP A 89 7.11 -14.27 10.83
CA ASP A 89 5.81 -14.90 11.08
C ASP A 89 4.79 -13.85 11.51
N LEU A 90 3.61 -13.85 10.88
CA LEU A 90 2.59 -12.84 11.14
C LEU A 90 1.16 -13.38 11.03
N ILE A 91 0.25 -12.64 11.63
CA ILE A 91 -1.18 -12.66 11.34
C ILE A 91 -1.53 -11.38 10.58
N VAL A 92 -2.33 -11.50 9.53
CA VAL A 92 -2.96 -10.36 8.87
C VAL A 92 -4.47 -10.49 8.91
N VAL A 93 -5.16 -9.38 9.11
CA VAL A 93 -6.62 -9.30 9.08
C VAL A 93 -7.04 -8.05 8.32
N ARG A 94 -8.06 -8.19 7.47
CA ARG A 94 -8.76 -7.06 6.88
C ARG A 94 -9.86 -6.62 7.84
N THR A 95 -9.76 -5.41 8.38
CA THR A 95 -10.72 -4.85 9.37
C THR A 95 -11.63 -3.77 8.78
N GLY A 96 -11.47 -3.45 7.48
CA GLY A 96 -12.33 -2.54 6.75
C GLY A 96 -12.19 -2.71 5.23
N VAL A 97 -12.89 -1.87 4.46
CA VAL A 97 -12.82 -1.91 2.99
C VAL A 97 -11.36 -1.77 2.52
N ASP A 98 -10.67 -0.77 3.04
CA ASP A 98 -9.30 -0.41 2.70
C ASP A 98 -8.38 -0.39 3.92
N ARG A 99 -8.71 -1.20 4.95
CA ARG A 99 -7.99 -1.23 6.21
C ARG A 99 -7.57 -2.64 6.59
N PHE A 100 -6.28 -2.77 6.92
CA PHE A 100 -5.65 -4.01 7.34
C PHE A 100 -4.86 -3.78 8.63
N GLU A 101 -4.72 -4.84 9.40
CA GLU A 101 -3.80 -4.92 10.53
C GLU A 101 -2.86 -6.10 10.33
N ILE A 102 -1.57 -5.85 10.51
CA ILE A 102 -0.52 -6.84 10.43
C ILE A 102 0.10 -6.98 11.81
N GLN A 103 0.12 -8.20 12.33
CA GLN A 103 0.51 -8.52 13.70
C GLN A 103 1.71 -9.47 13.65
N GLY A 104 2.85 -9.03 14.17
CA GLY A 104 4.09 -9.81 14.21
C GLY A 104 4.73 -9.76 15.60
N HIS A 105 5.98 -10.18 15.71
CA HIS A 105 6.74 -10.13 16.96
C HIS A 105 6.87 -8.69 17.46
N GLY A 106 6.73 -8.53 18.77
CA GLY A 106 6.77 -7.23 19.44
C GLY A 106 8.16 -6.67 19.76
N GLY A 107 9.21 -7.17 19.11
CA GLY A 107 10.53 -6.50 19.17
C GLY A 107 10.55 -5.26 18.28
N LEU A 108 11.47 -4.33 18.49
CA LEU A 108 11.59 -3.13 17.63
C LEU A 108 11.87 -3.45 16.15
N ALA A 109 12.62 -4.52 15.88
CA ALA A 109 13.12 -4.82 14.54
C ALA A 109 12.02 -5.22 13.54
N ALA A 110 11.05 -6.03 13.97
CA ALA A 110 10.00 -6.56 13.10
C ALA A 110 9.04 -5.46 12.56
N PRO A 111 8.37 -4.63 13.38
CA PRO A 111 7.49 -3.59 12.90
C PRO A 111 8.24 -2.49 12.13
N GLU A 112 9.45 -2.10 12.55
CA GLU A 112 10.25 -1.12 11.79
C GLU A 112 10.63 -1.66 10.41
N ARG A 113 10.94 -2.95 10.30
CA ARG A 113 11.23 -3.57 9.00
C ARG A 113 9.99 -3.59 8.11
N LEU A 114 8.86 -3.99 8.66
CA LEU A 114 7.58 -4.05 7.96
C LEU A 114 7.16 -2.67 7.44
N ILE A 115 7.24 -1.65 8.29
CA ILE A 115 6.94 -0.26 7.92
C ILE A 115 7.90 0.22 6.81
N ALA A 116 9.21 0.00 6.96
CA ALA A 116 10.18 0.40 5.95
C ALA A 116 9.96 -0.28 4.58
N ASP A 117 9.51 -1.53 4.57
CA ASP A 117 9.15 -2.24 3.34
C ASP A 117 7.87 -1.64 2.70
N LEU A 118 6.86 -1.33 3.51
CA LEU A 118 5.62 -0.69 3.04
C LEU A 118 5.84 0.74 2.53
N GLU A 119 6.70 1.52 3.20
CA GLU A 119 7.11 2.86 2.75
C GLU A 119 7.79 2.80 1.38
N ARG A 120 8.70 1.84 1.17
CA ARG A 120 9.33 1.63 -0.16
C ARG A 120 8.33 1.24 -1.24
N SER A 121 7.21 0.62 -0.88
CA SER A 121 6.13 0.25 -1.80
C SER A 121 5.09 1.37 -2.00
N GLY A 122 5.24 2.50 -1.29
CA GLY A 122 4.46 3.73 -1.47
C GLY A 122 3.45 4.02 -0.36
N GLY A 123 3.53 3.35 0.79
CA GLY A 123 2.82 3.75 1.99
C GLY A 123 3.46 4.97 2.67
N VAL A 124 2.69 5.67 3.50
CA VAL A 124 3.14 6.85 4.24
C VAL A 124 2.99 6.58 5.73
N ARG A 125 4.10 6.56 6.48
CA ARG A 125 4.03 6.44 7.94
C ARG A 125 3.41 7.69 8.55
N VAL A 126 2.46 7.48 9.45
CA VAL A 126 1.82 8.52 10.26
C VAL A 126 1.86 8.12 11.73
N ASP A 127 1.91 9.11 12.61
CA ASP A 127 1.76 8.89 14.05
C ASP A 127 0.27 8.63 14.37
N PRO A 128 -0.03 7.76 15.35
CA PRO A 128 -1.41 7.48 15.79
C PRO A 128 -2.13 8.68 16.41
#